data_AF-A0ABD0C2U2-F1
#
_entry.id   AF-A0ABD0C2U2-F1
#
_cell.length_a   1.000
_cell.length_b   1.000
_cell.length_c   1.000
_cell.angle_alpha   90.00
_cell.angle_beta   90.00
_cell.angle_gamma   90.00
#
_symmetry.space_group_name_H-M   'P 1'
#
loop_
_entity.id
_entity.type
_entity.pdbx_description
1 polymer ?
#
loop_
_entity_poly.entity_id
_entity_poly.type
_entity_poly.pdbx_seq_one_letter_code
_entity_poly.pdbx_strand_id
1 'polypeptide(L)' 'MPIEENLENAKKQVESSIKMALLKKNMSQAQLADLLGENRTVVNLAIKGNTNPKAVQIRKKIYKVLGME' A
#
# COMPACT_ATOMS: atom_id res chain seq x y z
N MET A 1 -6.55 22.29 -8.69
CA MET A 1 -6.41 21.73 -10.05
C MET A 1 -7.07 20.36 -10.06
N PRO A 2 -8.08 20.11 -10.90
CA PRO A 2 -8.83 18.86 -10.88
C PRO A 2 -7.96 17.59 -11.02
N ILE A 3 -6.85 17.70 -11.76
CA ILE A 3 -5.92 16.58 -11.98
C ILE A 3 -5.19 16.17 -10.69
N GLU A 4 -4.65 17.12 -9.93
CA GLU A 4 -3.97 16.83 -8.65
C GLU A 4 -4.94 16.27 -7.60
N GLU A 5 -6.18 16.76 -7.60
CA GLU A 5 -7.23 16.25 -6.72
C GLU A 5 -7.60 14.80 -7.08
N ASN A 6 -7.73 14.48 -8.36
CA ASN A 6 -7.98 13.12 -8.82
C ASN A 6 -6.84 12.17 -8.42
N LEU A 7 -5.58 12.62 -8.56
CA LEU A 7 -4.42 11.84 -8.14
C LEU A 7 -4.42 11.59 -6.64
N GLU A 8 -4.71 12.60 -5.84
CA GLU A 8 -4.78 12.47 -4.38
C GLU A 8 -5.93 11.56 -3.93
N ASN A 9 -7.10 11.65 -4.57
CA ASN A 9 -8.22 10.76 -4.31
C ASN A 9 -7.88 9.30 -4.65
N ALA A 10 -7.20 9.05 -5.76
CA ALA A 10 -6.74 7.71 -6.12
C ALA A 10 -5.73 7.15 -5.09
N LYS A 11 -4.80 7.98 -4.59
CA LYS A 11 -3.87 7.57 -3.51
C LYS A 11 -4.60 7.19 -2.23
N LYS A 12 -5.60 7.97 -1.82
CA LYS A 12 -6.42 7.69 -0.64
C LYS A 12 -7.20 6.38 -0.79
N GLN A 13 -7.75 6.10 -1.97
CA GLN A 13 -8.44 4.83 -2.26
C GLN A 13 -7.49 3.63 -2.17
N VAL A 14 -6.27 3.75 -2.68
CA VAL A 14 -5.24 2.73 -2.52
C VAL A 14 -4.92 2.48 -1.05
N GLU A 15 -4.67 3.56 -0.29
CA GLU A 15 -4.35 3.48 1.14
C GLU A 15 -5.48 2.83 1.94
N SER A 16 -6.72 3.28 1.74
CA SER A 16 -7.88 2.75 2.46
C SER A 16 -8.10 1.27 2.16
N SER A 17 -8.03 0.87 0.89
CA SER A 17 -8.20 -0.52 0.47
C SER A 17 -7.19 -1.46 1.12
N ILE A 18 -5.92 -1.05 1.15
CA ILE A 18 -4.85 -1.84 1.76
C ILE A 18 -5.02 -1.91 3.28
N LYS A 19 -5.34 -0.79 3.95
CA LYS A 19 -5.56 -0.78 5.40
C LYS A 19 -6.76 -1.64 5.81
N MET A 20 -7.83 -1.64 5.03
CA MET A 20 -8.98 -2.52 5.27
C MET A 20 -8.60 -3.99 5.09
N ALA A 21 -7.78 -4.34 4.10
CA ALA A 21 -7.33 -5.72 3.90
C ALA A 21 -6.38 -6.20 5.02
N LEU A 22 -5.49 -5.31 5.51
CA LEU A 22 -4.67 -5.56 6.69
C LEU A 22 -5.51 -5.83 7.94
N LEU A 23 -6.54 -4.99 8.17
CA LEU A 23 -7.47 -5.15 9.28
C LEU A 23 -8.21 -6.49 9.21
N LYS A 24 -8.74 -6.86 8.04
CA LYS A 24 -9.41 -8.17 7.81
C LYS A 24 -8.52 -9.37 8.12
N LYS A 25 -7.19 -9.22 7.99
CA LYS A 25 -6.20 -10.27 8.28
C LYS A 25 -5.58 -10.15 9.68
N ASN A 26 -6.05 -9.24 10.53
CA ASN A 26 -5.44 -8.94 11.84
C ASN A 26 -3.92 -8.69 11.75
N MET A 27 -3.48 -8.00 10.69
CA MET A 27 -2.06 -7.79 10.37
C MET A 27 -1.69 -6.31 10.48
N SER A 28 -0.61 -6.00 11.20
CA SER A 28 -0.04 -4.65 11.23
C SER A 28 0.85 -4.36 10.02
N GLN A 29 1.08 -3.07 9.71
CA GLN A 29 2.03 -2.68 8.67
C GLN A 29 3.47 -3.11 8.98
N ALA A 30 3.84 -3.21 10.27
CA ALA A 30 5.13 -3.71 10.69
C ALA A 30 5.29 -5.20 10.31
N GLN A 31 4.30 -6.03 10.66
CA GLN A 31 4.29 -7.44 10.28
C GLN A 31 4.27 -7.63 8.76
N LEU A 32 3.55 -6.78 8.03
CA LEU A 32 3.57 -6.79 6.56
C LEU A 32 4.98 -6.48 6.03
N ALA A 33 5.68 -5.51 6.62
CA ALA A 33 7.04 -5.18 6.22
C ALA A 33 8.02 -6.33 6.50
N ASP A 34 7.92 -6.94 7.68
CA ASP A 34 8.73 -8.08 8.08
C ASP A 34 8.46 -9.28 7.15
N LEU A 35 7.19 -9.55 6.82
CA LEU A 35 6.79 -10.61 5.89
C LEU A 35 7.30 -10.39 4.46
N LEU A 36 7.36 -9.14 4.01
CA LEU A 36 7.88 -8.80 2.68
C LEU A 36 9.41 -8.73 2.63
N GLY A 37 10.09 -8.74 3.78
CA GLY A 37 11.53 -8.49 3.88
C GLY A 37 11.91 -7.09 3.42
N GLU A 38 11.02 -6.11 3.59
CA GLU A 38 11.21 -4.73 3.13
C GLU A 38 11.23 -3.75 4.31
N ASN A 39 11.85 -2.59 4.12
CA ASN A 39 11.87 -1.55 5.14
C ASN A 39 10.47 -0.94 5.35
N ARG A 40 10.08 -0.71 6.62
CA ARG A 40 8.77 -0.13 7.01
C ARG A 40 8.43 1.18 6.32
N THR A 41 9.41 2.07 6.10
CA THR A 41 9.21 3.34 5.38
C THR A 41 8.82 3.10 3.93
N VAL A 42 9.46 2.14 3.27
CA VAL A 42 9.18 1.83 1.85
C VAL A 42 7.80 1.17 1.72
N VAL A 43 7.45 0.30 2.66
CA VAL A 43 6.10 -0.28 2.74
C VAL A 43 5.04 0.79 2.97
N ASN A 44 5.27 1.71 3.91
CA ASN A 44 4.36 2.83 4.16
C ASN A 44 4.19 3.73 2.93
N LEU A 45 5.26 4.04 2.19
CA LEU A 45 5.16 4.79 0.92
C LEU A 45 4.33 4.06 -0.13
N ALA A 46 4.51 2.74 -0.24
CA ALA A 46 3.71 1.91 -1.15
C ALA A 46 2.22 1.93 -0.77
N ILE A 47 1.91 1.83 0.52
CA ILE A 47 0.55 1.89 1.07
C ILE A 47 -0.09 3.26 0.81
N LYS A 48 0.65 4.36 0.99
CA LYS A 48 0.19 5.73 0.72
C LYS A 48 0.08 6.09 -0.77
N GLY A 49 0.16 5.10 -1.67
CA GLY A 49 -0.03 5.32 -3.10
C GLY A 49 1.13 6.06 -3.78
N ASN A 50 2.35 6.00 -3.24
CA ASN A 50 3.51 6.59 -3.92
C ASN A 50 3.69 5.94 -5.32
N THR A 51 4.06 6.78 -6.28
CA THR A 51 4.11 6.44 -7.71
C THR A 51 5.52 6.08 -8.20
N ASN A 52 6.55 6.17 -7.34
CA ASN A 52 7.88 5.73 -7.73
C ASN A 52 7.91 4.22 -8.06
N PRO A 53 8.81 3.77 -8.96
CA PRO A 53 8.81 2.38 -9.44
C PRO A 53 8.91 1.33 -8.32
N LYS A 54 9.72 1.58 -7.29
CA LYS A 54 9.91 0.66 -6.15
C LYS A 54 8.64 0.53 -5.31
N ALA A 55 7.95 1.64 -5.04
CA ALA A 55 6.68 1.65 -4.32
C ALA A 55 5.58 0.90 -5.08
N VAL A 56 5.53 1.04 -6.41
CA VAL A 56 4.60 0.30 -7.27
C VAL A 56 4.89 -1.21 -7.22
N GLN A 57 6.16 -1.62 -7.29
CA GLN A 57 6.54 -3.03 -7.17
C GLN A 57 6.16 -3.63 -5.81
N ILE A 58 6.43 -2.91 -4.72
CA ILE A 58 6.07 -3.37 -3.37
C ILE A 58 4.56 -3.46 -3.23
N ARG A 59 3.82 -2.48 -3.74
CA ARG A 59 2.36 -2.50 -3.68
C ARG A 59 1.76 -3.72 -4.39
N LYS A 60 2.34 -4.16 -5.51
CA LYS A 60 1.95 -5.44 -6.15
C LYS A 60 2.20 -6.64 -5.24
N LYS A 61 3.32 -6.69 -4.52
CA LYS A 61 3.57 -7.74 -3.50
C LYS A 61 2.55 -7.68 -2.36
N ILE A 62 2.19 -6.48 -1.90
CA ILE A 62 1.17 -6.26 -0.88
C ILE A 62 -0.17 -6.83 -1.35
N TYR A 63 -0.60 -6.55 -2.59
CA TYR A 63 -1.86 -7.10 -3.12
C TYR A 63 -1.90 -8.63 -3.08
N LYS A 64 -0.81 -9.30 -3.45
CA LYS A 64 -0.67 -10.76 -3.35
C LYS A 64 -0.82 -11.26 -1.92
N VAL A 65 -0.04 -10.71 -1.00
CA VAL A 65 -0.05 -11.10 0.42
C VAL A 65 -1.43 -10.88 1.05
N LEU A 66 -2.10 -9.80 0.67
CA LEU A 66 -3.40 -9.43 1.21
C LEU A 66 -4.58 -10.08 0.47
N GLY A 67 -4.34 -10.81 -0.62
CA GLY A 67 -5.41 -11.45 -1.41
C GLY A 67 -6.33 -10.43 -2.09
N MET A 68 -5.74 -9.37 -2.65
CA MET A 68 -6.43 -8.27 -3.33
C MET A 68 -6.30 -8.35 -4.87
N GLU A 69 -5.82 -9.47 -5.40
CA GLU A 69 -5.74 -9.75 -6.85
C GLU A 69 -7.05 -10.34 -7.38
#